data_AF-A0A1X7HVP5-F1
#
_entry.id   AF-A0A1X7HVP5-F1
#
_cell.length_a   1.000
_cell.length_b   1.000
_cell.length_c   1.000
_cell.angle_alpha   90.00
_cell.angle_beta   90.00
_cell.angle_gamma   90.00
#
_symmetry.space_group_name_H-M   'P 1'
#
loop_
_entity.id
_entity.type
_entity.pdbx_description
1 polymer ?
#
loop_
_entity_poly.entity_id
_entity_poly.type
_entity_poly.pdbx_seq_one_letter_code
_entity_poly.pdbx_strand_id
1 'polypeptide(L)'
;MTLATTQRRRIALVAPARYPIREPYAGGLEAFCHTLVRAVRSLGHTVDLYAAAGSQGHVRDVELPGISWSRDPLEASDTAYPPGARAAEDAAFHSLARHLAREGYDIVHNNSLTPVLFEHPLPLLTTLHTPALPEVQDAIAAAGPRAGRFTAVSAATAADWVLPRPATVIPNGVDTDLWRPGPGGEAAVWFGRIVPEKGLHLAMDACRRAGIPLLFAGRVGDHRYFSTEIVPRMTGQAATWVGELDHVGLQTLVSQCRVCLVTPRWEEPFGLVAFEAMACGTPVAAFRRGGLGELLTSAPAALAVPDDVESLAAAVHVAAGIDRPVVREWVVRHHSLTQVARRYAELYSEVPTR
;
A
#
# COMPACT_ATOMS: atom_id res chain seq x y z
N MET A 1 23.08 24.21 6.16
CA MET A 1 23.03 22.97 6.96
C MET A 1 23.66 21.86 6.15
N THR A 2 24.86 21.44 6.55
CA THR A 2 25.57 20.32 5.94
C THR A 2 24.74 19.06 6.16
N LEU A 3 24.26 18.42 5.09
CA LEU A 3 23.60 17.12 5.17
C LEU A 3 24.61 16.17 5.83
N ALA A 4 24.32 15.75 7.07
CA ALA A 4 25.05 14.66 7.67
C ALA A 4 24.92 13.48 6.71
N THR A 5 26.05 13.04 6.14
CA THR A 5 26.10 11.87 5.28
C THR A 5 25.66 10.68 6.13
N THR A 6 24.41 10.24 5.95
CA THR A 6 23.88 9.03 6.58
C THR A 6 24.81 7.88 6.24
N GLN A 7 25.29 7.16 7.26
CA GLN A 7 26.18 6.02 7.06
C GLN A 7 25.52 5.03 6.10
N ARG A 8 26.24 4.65 5.04
CA ARG A 8 25.77 3.63 4.10
C ARG A 8 25.50 2.33 4.85
N ARG A 9 24.30 1.77 4.66
CA ARG A 9 23.85 0.50 5.25
C ARG A 9 23.66 -0.56 4.16
N ARG A 10 23.88 -1.83 4.51
CA ARG A 10 23.47 -3.01 3.73
C ARG A 10 22.17 -3.56 4.30
N ILE A 11 21.10 -3.50 3.53
CA ILE A 11 19.73 -3.75 3.96
C ILE A 11 19.16 -4.92 3.16
N ALA A 12 18.60 -5.91 3.85
CA ALA A 12 17.72 -6.90 3.23
C ALA A 12 16.28 -6.43 3.38
N LEU A 13 15.63 -6.03 2.29
CA LEU A 13 14.20 -5.73 2.30
C LEU A 13 13.43 -7.00 1.94
N VAL A 14 12.64 -7.51 2.87
CA VAL A 14 11.82 -8.72 2.69
C VAL A 14 10.39 -8.30 2.38
N ALA A 15 9.95 -8.57 1.16
CA ALA A 15 8.62 -8.26 0.66
C ALA A 15 7.60 -9.38 0.96
N PRO A 16 6.29 -9.13 0.79
CA PRO A 16 5.30 -10.20 0.73
C PRO A 16 5.64 -11.25 -0.33
N ALA A 17 5.23 -12.49 -0.05
CA ALA A 17 5.51 -13.62 -0.91
C ALA A 17 4.39 -13.95 -1.91
N ARG A 18 3.22 -13.30 -1.81
CA ARG A 18 2.03 -13.69 -2.58
C ARG A 18 2.15 -13.38 -4.07
N TYR A 19 2.51 -12.14 -4.40
CA TYR A 19 2.56 -11.65 -5.77
C TYR A 19 3.96 -11.14 -6.15
N PRO A 20 4.39 -11.31 -7.41
CA PRO A 20 5.61 -10.71 -7.88
C PRO A 20 5.51 -9.18 -7.87
N ILE A 21 6.57 -8.51 -7.42
CA ILE A 21 6.69 -7.06 -7.44
C ILE A 21 7.09 -6.62 -8.85
N ARG A 22 6.09 -6.31 -9.68
CA ARG A 22 6.24 -5.72 -11.02
C ARG A 22 4.93 -5.04 -11.43
N GLU A 23 5.00 -4.11 -12.36
CA GLU A 23 3.79 -3.47 -12.91
C GLU A 23 3.06 -4.38 -13.91
N PRO A 24 1.71 -4.30 -13.99
CA PRO A 24 0.83 -3.64 -13.01
C PRO A 24 0.89 -4.36 -11.64
N TYR A 25 0.99 -3.59 -10.56
CA TYR A 25 1.16 -4.16 -9.22
C TYR A 25 -0.13 -4.82 -8.75
N ALA A 26 0.01 -6.00 -8.12
CA ALA A 26 -1.13 -6.71 -7.58
C ALA A 26 -1.83 -5.97 -6.43
N GLY A 27 -1.09 -5.11 -5.69
CA GLY A 27 -1.58 -4.32 -4.58
C GLY A 27 -0.61 -3.20 -4.16
N GLY A 28 -1.02 -2.43 -3.15
CA GLY A 28 -0.24 -1.28 -2.66
C GLY A 28 1.04 -1.68 -1.94
N LEU A 29 1.14 -2.92 -1.43
CA LEU A 29 2.33 -3.38 -0.72
C LEU A 29 3.46 -3.74 -1.70
N GLU A 30 3.14 -4.31 -2.85
CA GLU A 30 4.09 -4.52 -3.95
C GLU A 30 4.59 -3.18 -4.49
N ALA A 31 3.69 -2.22 -4.73
CA ALA A 31 4.05 -0.86 -5.17
C ALA A 31 4.94 -0.15 -4.13
N PHE A 32 4.60 -0.26 -2.84
CA PHE A 32 5.41 0.29 -1.74
C PHE A 32 6.82 -0.31 -1.72
N CYS A 33 6.94 -1.64 -1.78
CA CYS A 33 8.26 -2.29 -1.73
C CYS A 33 9.12 -1.85 -2.93
N HIS A 34 8.54 -1.79 -4.13
CA HIS A 34 9.26 -1.30 -5.31
C HIS A 34 9.76 0.14 -5.14
N THR A 35 8.86 1.06 -4.75
CA THR A 35 9.17 2.49 -4.65
C THR A 35 10.15 2.77 -3.52
N LEU A 36 9.97 2.15 -2.36
CA LEU A 36 10.89 2.29 -1.23
C LEU A 36 12.28 1.77 -1.55
N VAL A 37 12.42 0.58 -2.16
CA VAL A 37 13.73 0.03 -2.53
C VAL A 37 14.49 1.01 -3.44
N ARG A 38 13.81 1.56 -4.45
CA ARG A 38 14.43 2.55 -5.36
C ARG A 38 14.86 3.82 -4.63
N ALA A 39 14.00 4.34 -3.76
CA ALA A 39 14.29 5.57 -3.03
C ALA A 39 15.40 5.40 -1.98
N VAL A 40 15.44 4.27 -1.28
CA VAL A 40 16.51 3.99 -0.31
C VAL A 40 17.85 3.74 -1.02
N ARG A 41 17.84 3.09 -2.20
CA ARG A 41 19.04 2.95 -3.04
C ARG A 41 19.54 4.31 -3.56
N SER A 42 18.65 5.24 -3.92
CA SER A 42 19.05 6.58 -4.39
C SER A 42 19.68 7.45 -3.29
N LEU A 43 19.40 7.14 -2.01
CA LEU A 43 20.09 7.72 -0.86
C LEU A 43 21.46 7.08 -0.58
N GLY A 44 21.90 6.12 -1.38
CA GLY A 44 23.25 5.52 -1.33
C GLY A 44 23.35 4.23 -0.52
N HIS A 45 22.25 3.72 0.06
CA HIS A 45 22.24 2.42 0.74
C HIS A 45 22.32 1.26 -0.27
N THR A 46 22.91 0.14 0.16
CA THR A 46 22.84 -1.12 -0.60
C THR A 46 21.60 -1.87 -0.13
N VAL A 47 20.65 -2.12 -1.02
CA VAL A 47 19.40 -2.81 -0.69
C VAL A 47 19.26 -4.05 -1.55
N ASP A 48 19.18 -5.22 -0.92
CA ASP A 48 18.85 -6.49 -1.55
C ASP A 48 17.36 -6.78 -1.29
N LEU A 49 16.59 -6.93 -2.36
CA LEU A 49 15.15 -7.21 -2.29
C LEU A 49 14.93 -8.72 -2.34
N TYR A 50 14.27 -9.27 -1.33
CA TYR A 50 13.81 -10.66 -1.29
C TYR A 50 12.30 -10.68 -1.48
N ALA A 51 11.84 -11.29 -2.57
CA ALA A 51 10.45 -11.21 -3.02
C ALA A 51 10.03 -12.48 -3.77
N ALA A 52 8.76 -12.56 -4.14
CA ALA A 52 8.21 -13.64 -4.96
C ALA A 52 8.92 -13.76 -6.33
N ALA A 53 9.06 -14.98 -6.82
CA ALA A 53 9.62 -15.27 -8.13
C ALA A 53 8.91 -14.45 -9.23
N GLY A 54 9.70 -13.90 -10.15
CA GLY A 54 9.19 -13.00 -11.20
C GLY A 54 9.06 -11.53 -10.78
N SER A 55 9.45 -11.15 -9.56
CA SER A 55 9.61 -9.76 -9.16
C SER A 55 10.71 -9.05 -9.98
N GLN A 56 10.67 -7.72 -10.03
CA GLN A 56 11.66 -6.90 -10.70
C GLN A 56 12.74 -6.42 -9.71
N GLY A 57 14.01 -6.74 -9.99
CA GLY A 57 15.15 -6.23 -9.23
C GLY A 57 15.38 -6.89 -7.87
N HIS A 58 14.81 -8.08 -7.64
CA HIS A 58 15.04 -8.93 -6.47
C HIS A 58 16.24 -9.86 -6.67
N VAL A 59 16.70 -10.44 -5.56
CA VAL A 59 17.77 -11.46 -5.53
C VAL A 59 17.23 -12.77 -6.12
N ARG A 60 17.80 -13.21 -7.23
CA ARG A 60 17.33 -14.40 -7.98
C ARG A 60 17.76 -15.74 -7.38
N ASP A 61 18.82 -15.74 -6.58
CA ASP A 61 19.32 -16.98 -5.95
C ASP A 61 18.45 -17.42 -4.77
N VAL A 62 17.58 -16.53 -4.26
CA VAL A 62 16.68 -16.77 -3.13
C VAL A 62 15.33 -16.13 -3.42
N GLU A 63 14.43 -16.89 -4.04
CA GLU A 63 13.09 -16.45 -4.40
C GLU A 63 12.02 -17.06 -3.50
N LEU A 64 10.97 -16.29 -3.22
CA LEU A 64 9.75 -16.80 -2.58
C LEU A 64 8.84 -17.39 -3.68
N PRO A 65 8.06 -18.46 -3.40
CA PRO A 65 7.40 -19.22 -4.44
C PRO A 65 6.27 -18.48 -5.18
N GLY A 66 5.70 -17.42 -4.62
CA GLY A 66 4.47 -16.84 -5.16
C GLY A 66 3.24 -17.71 -4.85
N ILE A 67 2.05 -17.18 -5.10
CA ILE A 67 0.80 -17.94 -5.09
C ILE A 67 0.27 -18.07 -6.52
N SER A 68 0.03 -19.30 -6.96
CA SER A 68 -0.57 -19.62 -8.25
C SER A 68 -1.90 -20.33 -8.09
N TRP A 69 -2.96 -19.74 -8.62
CA TRP A 69 -4.31 -20.30 -8.68
C TRP A 69 -4.59 -21.04 -9.98
N SER A 70 -3.56 -21.49 -10.70
CA SER A 70 -3.67 -22.00 -12.09
C SER A 70 -4.63 -23.17 -12.30
N ARG A 71 -5.06 -23.86 -11.24
CA ARG A 71 -6.04 -24.95 -11.31
C ARG A 71 -7.49 -24.46 -11.38
N ASP A 72 -7.78 -23.33 -10.73
CA ASP A 72 -9.09 -22.70 -10.74
C ASP A 72 -8.95 -21.19 -10.53
N PRO A 73 -8.80 -20.40 -11.61
CA PRO A 73 -8.67 -18.95 -11.53
C PRO A 73 -9.91 -18.26 -10.93
N LEU A 74 -11.08 -18.91 -10.91
CA LEU A 74 -12.29 -18.31 -10.36
C LEU A 74 -12.30 -18.34 -8.82
N GLU A 75 -11.54 -19.25 -8.22
CA GLU A 75 -11.28 -19.31 -6.77
C GLU A 75 -10.11 -18.41 -6.34
N ALA A 76 -9.50 -17.68 -7.29
CA ALA A 76 -8.41 -16.78 -6.97
C ALA A 76 -8.85 -15.72 -5.95
N SER A 77 -8.10 -15.66 -4.86
CA SER A 77 -8.34 -14.75 -3.76
C SER A 77 -7.02 -14.19 -3.24
N ASP A 78 -7.09 -12.94 -2.77
CA ASP A 78 -5.96 -12.26 -2.13
C ASP A 78 -5.70 -12.75 -0.69
N THR A 79 -6.65 -13.46 -0.07
CA THR A 79 -6.59 -13.88 1.35
C THR A 79 -6.49 -15.38 1.54
N ALA A 80 -7.03 -16.18 0.61
CA ALA A 80 -6.98 -17.64 0.69
C ALA A 80 -5.67 -18.21 0.10
N TYR A 81 -5.38 -19.47 0.38
CA TYR A 81 -4.23 -20.19 -0.20
C TYR A 81 -4.72 -21.44 -0.93
N PRO A 82 -4.21 -21.74 -2.13
CA PRO A 82 -4.43 -23.03 -2.74
C PRO A 82 -3.76 -24.14 -1.90
N PRO A 83 -4.23 -25.41 -1.99
CA PRO A 83 -3.71 -26.50 -1.20
C PRO A 83 -2.17 -26.61 -1.26
N GLY A 84 -1.52 -26.64 -0.09
CA GLY A 84 -0.07 -26.75 0.06
C GLY A 84 0.72 -25.45 -0.13
N ALA A 85 0.12 -24.38 -0.66
CA ALA A 85 0.85 -23.14 -0.95
C ALA A 85 1.30 -22.40 0.31
N ARG A 86 0.49 -22.42 1.38
CA ARG A 86 0.87 -21.83 2.67
C ARG A 86 2.11 -22.52 3.28
N ALA A 87 2.12 -23.85 3.29
CA ALA A 87 3.25 -24.63 3.79
C ALA A 87 4.53 -24.39 2.96
N ALA A 88 4.40 -24.24 1.64
CA ALA A 88 5.52 -23.91 0.76
C ALA A 88 6.06 -22.50 1.03
N GLU A 89 5.19 -21.51 1.22
CA GLU A 89 5.54 -20.15 1.60
C GLU A 89 6.27 -20.11 2.95
N ASP A 90 5.73 -20.77 3.98
CA ASP A 90 6.35 -20.85 5.30
C ASP A 90 7.75 -21.51 5.22
N ALA A 91 7.90 -22.60 4.47
CA ALA A 91 9.19 -23.27 4.27
C ALA A 91 10.21 -22.35 3.56
N ALA A 92 9.75 -21.56 2.58
CA ALA A 92 10.59 -20.59 1.90
C ALA A 92 11.06 -19.47 2.84
N PHE A 93 10.18 -18.96 3.72
CA PHE A 93 10.57 -17.97 4.72
C PHE A 93 11.58 -18.52 5.75
N HIS A 94 11.47 -19.78 6.16
CA HIS A 94 12.48 -20.41 7.04
C HIS A 94 13.83 -20.53 6.34
N SER A 95 13.83 -20.87 5.04
CA SER A 95 15.06 -20.90 4.23
C SER A 95 15.68 -19.51 4.12
N LEU A 96 14.85 -18.50 3.81
CA LEU A 96 15.27 -17.10 3.74
C LEU A 96 15.84 -16.61 5.08
N ALA A 97 15.19 -16.90 6.21
CA ALA A 97 15.68 -16.45 7.51
C ALA A 97 17.07 -17.02 7.84
N ARG A 98 17.31 -18.30 7.52
CA ARG A 98 18.65 -18.91 7.63
C ARG A 98 19.67 -18.28 6.70
N HIS A 99 19.27 -17.93 5.47
CA HIS A 99 20.11 -17.21 4.51
C HIS A 99 20.51 -15.83 5.05
N LEU A 100 19.53 -15.03 5.48
CA LEU A 100 19.76 -13.69 6.03
C LEU A 100 20.68 -13.69 7.26
N ALA A 101 20.56 -14.71 8.11
CA ALA A 101 21.44 -14.87 9.27
C ALA A 101 22.91 -15.13 8.89
N ARG A 102 23.17 -15.75 7.74
CA ARG A 102 24.53 -16.03 7.22
C ARG A 102 25.13 -14.83 6.50
N GLU A 103 24.31 -14.06 5.78
CA GLU A 103 24.75 -12.92 4.98
C GLU A 103 25.22 -11.71 5.82
N GLY A 104 24.72 -11.57 7.05
CA GLY A 104 25.15 -10.52 7.96
C GLY A 104 24.76 -9.11 7.52
N TYR A 105 23.49 -8.90 7.16
CA TYR A 105 22.94 -7.56 6.88
C TYR A 105 22.97 -6.66 8.12
N ASP A 106 23.14 -5.35 7.92
CA ASP A 106 22.98 -4.36 8.99
C ASP A 106 21.53 -4.34 9.48
N ILE A 107 20.59 -4.49 8.55
CA ILE A 107 19.14 -4.40 8.79
C ILE A 107 18.41 -5.42 7.92
N VAL A 108 17.45 -6.12 8.52
CA VAL A 108 16.41 -6.86 7.81
C VAL A 108 15.12 -6.07 7.92
N HIS A 109 14.75 -5.37 6.85
CA HIS A 109 13.51 -4.59 6.78
C HIS A 109 12.36 -5.49 6.32
N ASN A 110 11.61 -5.98 7.30
CA ASN A 110 10.49 -6.88 7.10
C ASN A 110 9.21 -6.12 6.70
N ASN A 111 8.68 -6.44 5.52
CA ASN A 111 7.39 -5.98 5.00
C ASN A 111 6.46 -7.14 4.63
N SER A 112 6.84 -8.38 4.94
CA SER A 112 6.06 -9.58 4.55
C SER A 112 4.99 -9.96 5.55
N LEU A 113 5.09 -9.46 6.79
CA LEU A 113 4.25 -9.83 7.93
C LEU A 113 4.25 -11.34 8.21
N THR A 114 5.28 -12.08 7.79
CA THR A 114 5.45 -13.49 8.18
C THR A 114 5.87 -13.59 9.66
N PRO A 115 5.32 -14.54 10.45
CA PRO A 115 5.77 -14.77 11.82
C PRO A 115 7.21 -15.34 11.88
N VAL A 116 7.64 -16.04 10.81
CA VAL A 116 8.88 -16.83 10.77
C VAL A 116 10.13 -15.99 11.07
N LEU A 117 10.20 -14.74 10.60
CA LEU A 117 11.39 -13.91 10.79
C LEU A 117 11.66 -13.58 12.27
N PHE A 118 10.62 -13.54 13.12
CA PHE A 118 10.73 -13.25 14.55
C PHE A 118 11.32 -14.41 15.35
N GLU A 119 11.33 -15.62 14.79
CA GLU A 119 11.93 -16.82 15.40
C GLU A 119 13.46 -16.82 15.29
N HIS A 120 14.02 -15.95 14.45
CA HIS A 120 15.45 -15.87 14.18
C HIS A 120 16.10 -14.61 14.77
N PRO A 121 17.37 -14.68 15.19
CA PRO A 121 18.10 -13.52 15.69
C PRO A 121 18.55 -12.65 14.51
N LEU A 122 17.65 -11.83 13.96
CA LEU A 122 17.90 -10.90 12.85
C LEU A 122 17.80 -9.43 13.34
N PRO A 123 18.54 -8.48 12.75
CA PRO A 123 18.41 -7.05 13.07
C PRO A 123 17.14 -6.47 12.41
N LEU A 124 15.97 -6.84 12.96
CA LEU A 124 14.68 -6.55 12.35
C LEU A 124 14.24 -5.10 12.53
N LEU A 125 13.80 -4.52 11.41
CA LEU A 125 12.86 -3.41 11.38
C LEU A 125 11.62 -3.88 10.63
N THR A 126 10.47 -3.98 11.28
CA THR A 126 9.22 -4.44 10.64
C THR A 126 8.28 -3.27 10.40
N THR A 127 7.77 -3.11 9.18
CA THR A 127 6.70 -2.14 8.89
C THR A 127 5.33 -2.82 8.94
N LEU A 128 4.44 -2.27 9.75
CA LEU A 128 3.08 -2.72 9.93
C LEU A 128 2.18 -2.06 8.87
N HIS A 129 1.65 -2.89 7.97
CA HIS A 129 0.84 -2.47 6.81
C HIS A 129 -0.63 -2.85 6.91
N THR A 130 -1.03 -3.55 7.97
CA THR A 130 -2.39 -4.06 8.19
C THR A 130 -2.75 -3.97 9.68
N PRO A 131 -4.04 -4.10 10.04
CA PRO A 131 -4.43 -4.44 11.41
C PRO A 131 -3.72 -5.70 11.91
N ALA A 132 -3.71 -5.90 13.23
CA ALA A 132 -3.02 -7.02 13.86
C ALA A 132 -3.49 -8.38 13.36
N LEU A 133 -2.53 -9.23 13.00
CA LEU A 133 -2.75 -10.61 12.61
C LEU A 133 -2.38 -11.52 13.79
N PRO A 134 -3.28 -12.40 14.27
CA PRO A 134 -3.04 -13.18 15.49
C PRO A 134 -1.71 -13.95 15.48
N GLU A 135 -1.41 -14.66 14.39
CA GLU A 135 -0.16 -15.44 14.27
C GLU A 135 1.12 -14.59 14.35
N VAL A 136 1.06 -13.37 13.82
CA VAL A 136 2.18 -12.42 13.84
C VAL A 136 2.30 -11.79 15.23
N GLN A 137 1.16 -11.45 15.85
CA GLN A 137 1.10 -10.91 17.20
C GLN A 137 1.67 -11.90 18.23
N ASP A 138 1.35 -13.19 18.09
CA ASP A 138 1.90 -14.26 18.94
C ASP A 138 3.41 -14.42 18.75
N ALA A 139 3.89 -14.37 17.50
CA ALA A 139 5.33 -14.44 17.21
C ALA A 139 6.10 -13.23 17.76
N ILE A 140 5.54 -12.02 17.66
CA ILE A 140 6.10 -10.80 18.26
C ILE A 140 6.16 -10.94 19.78
N ALA A 141 5.09 -11.43 20.40
CA ALA A 141 5.04 -11.63 21.86
C ALA A 141 6.08 -12.66 22.33
N ALA A 142 6.22 -13.78 21.61
CA ALA A 142 7.21 -14.82 21.91
C ALA A 142 8.66 -14.34 21.71
N ALA A 143 8.91 -13.48 20.73
CA ALA A 143 10.21 -12.87 20.50
C ALA A 143 10.54 -11.77 21.54
N GLY A 144 9.52 -11.06 22.04
CA GLY A 144 9.67 -9.97 23.00
C GLY A 144 10.59 -8.87 22.44
N PRO A 145 11.54 -8.32 23.22
CA PRO A 145 12.49 -7.31 22.73
C PRO A 145 13.35 -7.76 21.53
N ARG A 146 13.48 -9.07 21.27
CA ARG A 146 14.21 -9.59 20.10
C ARG A 146 13.42 -9.43 18.79
N ALA A 147 12.13 -9.10 18.84
CA ALA A 147 11.31 -8.86 17.66
C ALA A 147 11.77 -7.63 16.84
N GLY A 148 12.69 -6.83 17.40
CA GLY A 148 13.32 -5.70 16.72
C GLY A 148 12.54 -4.40 16.91
N ARG A 149 12.66 -3.51 15.92
CA ARG A 149 11.95 -2.23 15.87
C ARG A 149 10.77 -2.32 14.93
N PHE A 150 9.79 -1.43 15.13
CA PHE A 150 8.59 -1.38 14.32
C PHE A 150 8.36 0.02 13.75
N THR A 151 7.90 0.07 12.51
CA THR A 151 7.21 1.24 11.96
C THR A 151 5.77 0.90 11.65
N ALA A 152 4.92 1.91 11.62
CA ALA A 152 3.52 1.77 11.19
C ALA A 152 3.18 2.89 10.21
N VAL A 153 2.31 2.60 9.25
CA VAL A 153 1.92 3.54 8.20
C VAL A 153 0.90 4.61 8.66
N SER A 154 0.35 4.45 9.85
CA SER A 154 -0.50 5.44 10.56
C SER A 154 -0.49 5.18 12.06
N ALA A 155 -0.96 6.14 12.87
CA ALA A 155 -1.13 5.91 14.30
C ALA A 155 -2.26 4.91 14.58
N ALA A 156 -3.35 4.95 13.81
CA ALA A 156 -4.42 3.94 13.84
C ALA A 156 -3.86 2.52 13.66
N THR A 157 -3.02 2.29 12.63
CA THR A 157 -2.38 0.98 12.44
C THR A 157 -1.45 0.64 13.59
N ALA A 158 -0.69 1.60 14.14
CA ALA A 158 0.19 1.32 15.28
C ALA A 158 -0.60 0.87 16.53
N ALA A 159 -1.77 1.45 16.78
CA ALA A 159 -2.60 1.20 17.96
C ALA A 159 -3.23 -0.20 17.98
N ASP A 160 -3.40 -0.83 16.81
CA ASP A 160 -3.94 -2.19 16.70
C ASP A 160 -2.96 -3.28 17.18
N TRP A 161 -1.67 -2.97 17.30
CA TRP A 161 -0.63 -3.94 17.63
C TRP A 161 -0.10 -3.78 19.06
N VAL A 162 0.12 -4.90 19.75
CA VAL A 162 0.80 -4.93 21.05
C VAL A 162 2.29 -5.19 20.81
N LEU A 163 3.10 -4.15 20.93
CA LEU A 163 4.52 -4.19 20.57
C LEU A 163 5.44 -4.09 21.79
N PRO A 164 6.63 -4.71 21.77
CA PRO A 164 7.60 -4.61 22.85
C PRO A 164 8.15 -3.18 23.04
N ARG A 165 8.05 -2.36 21.99
CA ARG A 165 8.37 -0.93 21.97
C ARG A 165 7.38 -0.22 21.04
N PRO A 166 7.01 1.04 21.31
CA PRO A 166 6.13 1.79 20.41
C PRO A 166 6.67 1.83 18.97
N ALA A 167 5.80 1.64 17.99
CA ALA A 167 6.16 1.80 16.59
C ALA A 167 6.43 3.28 16.28
N THR A 168 7.41 3.53 15.41
CA THR A 168 7.58 4.85 14.81
C THR A 168 6.58 5.01 13.66
N VAL A 169 5.68 5.99 13.73
CA VAL A 169 4.70 6.22 12.67
C VAL A 169 5.38 6.90 11.47
N ILE A 170 5.57 6.16 10.39
CA ILE A 170 6.10 6.66 9.11
C ILE A 170 5.05 6.35 8.03
N PRO A 171 4.18 7.32 7.70
CA PRO A 171 3.23 7.14 6.62
C PRO A 171 3.94 6.88 5.29
N ASN A 172 3.29 6.16 4.39
CA ASN A 172 3.85 5.85 3.09
C ASN A 172 4.08 7.13 2.27
N GLY A 173 5.06 7.06 1.37
CA GLY A 173 5.41 8.14 0.45
C GLY A 173 4.92 7.85 -0.95
N VAL A 174 4.63 8.92 -1.70
CA VAL A 174 4.23 8.86 -3.11
C VAL A 174 5.37 9.39 -3.97
N ASP A 175 5.66 8.69 -5.07
CA ASP A 175 6.61 9.17 -6.08
C ASP A 175 6.01 10.37 -6.82
N THR A 176 6.36 11.56 -6.36
CA THR A 176 5.86 12.82 -6.87
C THR A 176 6.39 13.19 -8.25
N ASP A 177 7.43 12.49 -8.74
CA ASP A 177 7.98 12.68 -10.08
C ASP A 177 7.26 11.77 -11.10
N LEU A 178 6.71 10.65 -10.64
CA LEU A 178 5.81 9.77 -11.41
C LEU A 178 4.39 10.33 -11.42
N TRP A 179 3.79 10.54 -10.25
CA TRP A 179 2.41 11.04 -10.10
C TRP A 179 2.36 12.55 -10.28
N ARG A 180 2.28 12.97 -11.55
CA ARG A 180 2.33 14.37 -11.97
C ARG A 180 0.94 15.01 -12.05
N PRO A 181 0.84 16.33 -11.81
CA PRO A 181 -0.42 17.04 -11.93
C PRO A 181 -0.94 17.04 -13.37
N GLY A 182 -2.26 17.06 -13.50
CA GLY A 182 -2.95 17.17 -14.79
C GLY A 182 -4.10 18.18 -14.74
N PRO A 183 -4.78 18.39 -15.88
CA PRO A 183 -5.77 19.45 -16.04
C PRO A 183 -7.06 19.23 -15.22
N GLY A 184 -7.29 18.02 -14.70
CA GLY A 184 -8.61 17.62 -14.21
C GLY A 184 -9.58 17.36 -15.35
N GLY A 185 -10.86 17.26 -15.03
CA GLY A 185 -11.93 16.98 -16.00
C GLY A 185 -13.27 16.86 -15.31
N GLU A 186 -14.23 16.22 -15.98
CA GLU A 186 -15.62 16.12 -15.50
C GLU A 186 -15.90 14.85 -14.70
N ALA A 187 -15.23 13.74 -15.02
CA ALA A 187 -15.47 12.44 -14.40
C ALA A 187 -14.74 12.30 -13.06
N ALA A 188 -15.36 11.58 -12.14
CA ALA A 188 -14.70 11.02 -10.98
C ALA A 188 -13.83 9.82 -11.35
N VAL A 189 -12.88 9.47 -10.48
CA VAL A 189 -12.07 8.25 -10.61
C VAL A 189 -12.12 7.40 -9.35
N TRP A 190 -12.06 6.09 -9.53
CA TRP A 190 -11.78 5.12 -8.48
C TRP A 190 -10.73 4.14 -9.01
N PHE A 191 -9.72 3.79 -8.22
CA PHE A 191 -8.75 2.79 -8.66
C PHE A 191 -8.20 1.96 -7.52
N GLY A 192 -7.88 0.71 -7.83
CA GLY A 192 -7.39 -0.28 -6.88
C GLY A 192 -7.96 -1.67 -7.17
N ARG A 193 -7.62 -2.62 -6.29
CA ARG A 193 -8.13 -4.00 -6.38
C ARG A 193 -9.66 -4.00 -6.33
N ILE A 194 -10.31 -4.62 -7.31
CA ILE A 194 -11.77 -4.74 -7.34
C ILE A 194 -12.16 -5.95 -6.49
N VAL A 195 -12.35 -5.67 -5.20
CA VAL A 195 -12.71 -6.63 -4.13
C VAL A 195 -13.71 -5.99 -3.16
N PRO A 196 -14.54 -6.76 -2.43
CA PRO A 196 -15.56 -6.22 -1.54
C PRO A 196 -15.04 -5.22 -0.50
N GLU A 197 -13.87 -5.48 0.07
CA GLU A 197 -13.21 -4.64 1.09
C GLU A 197 -12.83 -3.23 0.59
N LYS A 198 -12.72 -3.03 -0.74
CA LYS A 198 -12.40 -1.72 -1.34
C LYS A 198 -13.64 -0.93 -1.78
N GLY A 199 -14.82 -1.54 -1.71
CA GLY A 199 -16.10 -0.83 -1.75
C GLY A 199 -16.46 -0.10 -3.05
N LEU A 200 -15.96 -0.52 -4.23
CA LEU A 200 -16.25 0.14 -5.51
C LEU A 200 -17.76 0.36 -5.76
N HIS A 201 -18.61 -0.61 -5.43
CA HIS A 201 -20.08 -0.47 -5.50
C HIS A 201 -20.61 0.80 -4.80
N LEU A 202 -20.04 1.19 -3.66
CA LEU A 202 -20.42 2.40 -2.91
C LEU A 202 -19.97 3.66 -3.66
N ALA A 203 -18.78 3.65 -4.28
CA ALA A 203 -18.32 4.74 -5.13
C ALA A 203 -19.22 4.91 -6.36
N MET A 204 -19.64 3.82 -7.01
CA MET A 204 -20.58 3.84 -8.14
C MET A 204 -21.93 4.42 -7.74
N ASP A 205 -22.47 3.98 -6.60
CA ASP A 205 -23.76 4.44 -6.11
C ASP A 205 -23.70 5.94 -5.70
N ALA A 206 -22.61 6.38 -5.05
CA ALA A 206 -22.41 7.78 -4.70
C ALA A 206 -22.23 8.69 -5.92
N CYS A 207 -21.47 8.26 -6.93
CA CYS A 207 -21.32 9.00 -8.19
C CYS A 207 -22.65 9.13 -8.93
N ARG A 208 -23.47 8.06 -8.95
CA ARG A 208 -24.83 8.11 -9.51
C ARG A 208 -25.71 9.12 -8.77
N ARG A 209 -25.61 9.21 -7.44
CA ARG A 209 -26.33 10.21 -6.64
C ARG A 209 -25.84 11.64 -6.87
N ALA A 210 -24.53 11.82 -6.98
CA ALA A 210 -23.91 13.11 -7.27
C ALA A 210 -24.09 13.58 -8.73
N GLY A 211 -24.57 12.71 -9.62
CA GLY A 211 -24.71 13.02 -11.04
C GLY A 211 -23.37 13.17 -11.77
N ILE A 212 -22.31 12.51 -11.29
CA ILE A 212 -20.96 12.59 -11.85
C ILE A 212 -20.59 11.23 -12.47
N PRO A 213 -20.10 11.18 -13.72
CA PRO A 213 -19.61 9.93 -14.32
C PRO A 213 -18.38 9.40 -13.56
N LEU A 214 -18.27 8.08 -13.42
CA LEU A 214 -17.15 7.42 -12.77
C LEU A 214 -16.31 6.63 -13.78
N LEU A 215 -15.02 6.90 -13.84
CA LEU A 215 -14.05 5.99 -14.45
C LEU A 215 -13.43 5.13 -13.34
N PHE A 216 -13.27 3.84 -13.57
CA PHE A 216 -12.56 3.00 -12.60
C PHE A 216 -11.56 2.04 -13.22
N ALA A 217 -10.45 1.82 -12.53
CA ALA A 217 -9.33 1.00 -12.98
C ALA A 217 -8.87 0.02 -11.90
N GLY A 218 -8.40 -1.14 -12.32
CA GLY A 218 -7.77 -2.13 -11.45
C GLY A 218 -8.12 -3.56 -11.77
N ARG A 219 -7.31 -4.47 -11.22
CA ARG A 219 -7.46 -5.91 -11.34
C ARG A 219 -8.73 -6.40 -10.63
N VAL A 220 -9.44 -7.32 -11.26
CA VAL A 220 -10.51 -8.09 -10.61
C VAL A 220 -9.85 -9.07 -9.63
N GLY A 221 -9.98 -8.78 -8.32
CA GLY A 221 -9.47 -9.65 -7.26
C GLY A 221 -10.53 -10.58 -6.68
N ASP A 222 -11.80 -10.32 -6.98
CA ASP A 222 -12.93 -11.17 -6.61
C ASP A 222 -13.94 -11.20 -7.77
N HIS A 223 -13.98 -12.32 -8.49
CA HIS A 223 -14.84 -12.50 -9.66
C HIS A 223 -16.32 -12.53 -9.32
N ARG A 224 -16.68 -13.03 -8.13
CA ARG A 224 -18.07 -13.06 -7.67
C ARG A 224 -18.54 -11.64 -7.40
N TYR A 225 -17.79 -10.87 -6.63
CA TYR A 225 -18.07 -9.46 -6.35
C TYR A 225 -18.17 -8.64 -7.65
N PHE A 226 -17.23 -8.82 -8.57
CA PHE A 226 -17.26 -8.13 -9.86
C PHE A 226 -18.55 -8.44 -10.66
N SER A 227 -18.90 -9.72 -10.78
CA SER A 227 -20.08 -10.13 -11.57
C SER A 227 -21.41 -9.78 -10.90
N THR A 228 -21.52 -9.87 -9.57
CA THR A 228 -22.81 -9.67 -8.86
C THR A 228 -23.03 -8.24 -8.39
N GLU A 229 -21.98 -7.49 -8.06
CA GLU A 229 -22.12 -6.12 -7.53
C GLU A 229 -21.70 -5.04 -8.53
N ILE A 230 -20.65 -5.26 -9.33
CA ILE A 230 -20.08 -4.22 -10.19
C ILE A 230 -20.78 -4.18 -11.54
N VAL A 231 -20.82 -5.31 -12.27
CA VAL A 231 -21.41 -5.38 -13.62
C VAL A 231 -22.84 -4.82 -13.68
N PRO A 232 -23.78 -5.15 -12.76
CA PRO A 232 -25.12 -4.60 -12.80
C PRO A 232 -25.17 -3.07 -12.67
N ARG A 233 -24.21 -2.48 -11.94
CA ARG A 233 -24.11 -1.04 -11.69
C ARG A 233 -23.48 -0.26 -12.85
N MET A 234 -22.90 -0.93 -13.85
CA MET A 234 -22.33 -0.29 -15.05
C MET A 234 -23.41 0.09 -16.09
N THR A 235 -24.62 -0.44 -15.94
CA THR A 235 -25.75 -0.13 -16.83
C THR A 235 -26.12 1.36 -16.76
N GLY A 236 -26.37 2.00 -17.91
CA GLY A 236 -26.71 3.43 -17.97
C GLY A 236 -25.54 4.41 -18.05
N GLN A 237 -24.32 3.95 -18.39
CA GLN A 237 -23.12 4.76 -18.71
C GLN A 237 -22.58 5.69 -17.60
N ALA A 238 -23.08 5.61 -16.37
CA ALA A 238 -22.55 6.40 -15.26
C ALA A 238 -21.22 5.87 -14.69
N ALA A 239 -20.83 4.63 -15.00
CA ALA A 239 -19.57 4.04 -14.54
C ALA A 239 -18.90 3.19 -15.64
N THR A 240 -17.61 3.43 -15.92
CA THR A 240 -16.85 2.74 -16.97
C THR A 240 -15.58 2.12 -16.41
N TRP A 241 -15.41 0.82 -16.64
CA TRP A 241 -14.16 0.11 -16.33
C TRP A 241 -13.14 0.33 -17.44
N VAL A 242 -11.95 0.81 -17.09
CA VAL A 242 -10.85 1.02 -18.05
C VAL A 242 -9.78 -0.06 -18.00
N GLY A 243 -10.07 -1.17 -17.31
CA GLY A 243 -9.16 -2.30 -17.17
C GLY A 243 -8.12 -2.13 -16.06
N GLU A 244 -7.10 -2.98 -16.10
CA GLU A 244 -5.92 -2.90 -15.25
C GLU A 244 -4.84 -2.07 -15.94
N LEU A 245 -4.30 -1.08 -15.25
CA LEU A 245 -3.33 -0.12 -15.79
C LEU A 245 -2.03 -0.16 -14.97
N ASP A 246 -0.90 0.10 -15.62
CA ASP A 246 0.35 0.41 -14.94
C ASP A 246 0.30 1.82 -14.31
N HIS A 247 1.35 2.22 -13.58
CA HIS A 247 1.33 3.53 -12.92
C HIS A 247 1.30 4.71 -13.89
N VAL A 248 1.88 4.59 -15.08
CA VAL A 248 1.85 5.66 -16.09
C VAL A 248 0.42 5.84 -16.63
N GLY A 249 -0.27 4.73 -16.91
CA GLY A 249 -1.67 4.72 -17.30
C GLY A 249 -2.58 5.24 -16.20
N LEU A 250 -2.39 4.80 -14.95
CA LEU A 250 -3.14 5.30 -13.79
C LEU A 250 -2.91 6.80 -13.57
N GLN A 251 -1.67 7.27 -13.62
CA GLN A 251 -1.36 8.70 -13.51
C GLN A 251 -2.08 9.51 -14.60
N THR A 252 -2.04 9.04 -15.85
CA THR A 252 -2.71 9.71 -16.97
C THR A 252 -4.21 9.80 -16.73
N LEU A 253 -4.85 8.69 -16.34
CA LEU A 253 -6.27 8.63 -16.01
C LEU A 253 -6.62 9.58 -14.85
N VAL A 254 -5.95 9.42 -13.72
CA VAL A 254 -6.29 10.09 -12.47
C VAL A 254 -6.08 11.60 -12.57
N SER A 255 -5.04 12.04 -13.29
CA SER A 255 -4.74 13.46 -13.48
C SER A 255 -5.75 14.22 -14.37
N GLN A 256 -6.59 13.50 -15.12
CA GLN A 256 -7.67 14.01 -15.95
C GLN A 256 -9.05 13.94 -15.28
N CYS A 257 -9.11 13.49 -14.03
CA CYS A 257 -10.36 13.35 -13.29
C CYS A 257 -10.60 14.51 -12.32
N ARG A 258 -11.88 14.78 -12.07
CA ARG A 258 -12.38 15.85 -11.20
C ARG A 258 -12.10 15.58 -9.73
N VAL A 259 -12.30 14.34 -9.31
CA VAL A 259 -12.26 13.90 -7.91
C VAL A 259 -12.00 12.40 -7.87
N CYS A 260 -11.21 11.95 -6.91
CA CYS A 260 -10.95 10.54 -6.64
C CYS A 260 -11.80 10.07 -5.45
N LEU A 261 -12.48 8.94 -5.59
CA LEU A 261 -13.21 8.30 -4.49
C LEU A 261 -12.37 7.18 -3.87
N VAL A 262 -12.30 7.14 -2.54
CA VAL A 262 -11.60 6.09 -1.79
C VAL A 262 -12.53 5.52 -0.72
N THR A 263 -13.01 4.30 -0.94
CA THR A 263 -14.20 3.74 -0.26
C THR A 263 -13.94 2.44 0.50
N PRO A 264 -12.93 2.39 1.40
CA PRO A 264 -12.61 1.15 2.10
C PRO A 264 -13.74 0.74 3.06
N ARG A 265 -13.99 -0.57 3.13
CA ARG A 265 -14.94 -1.22 4.05
C ARG A 265 -14.23 -1.96 5.19
N TRP A 266 -12.99 -1.58 5.44
CA TRP A 266 -12.09 -2.12 6.45
C TRP A 266 -11.22 -0.97 6.97
N GLU A 267 -10.56 -1.13 8.12
CA GLU A 267 -9.69 -0.11 8.70
C GLU A 267 -8.45 0.11 7.82
N GLU A 268 -8.61 0.94 6.78
CA GLU A 268 -7.60 1.18 5.75
C GLU A 268 -6.34 1.79 6.38
N PRO A 269 -5.19 1.08 6.36
CA PRO A 269 -4.00 1.48 7.11
C PRO A 269 -3.39 2.80 6.66
N PHE A 270 -3.46 3.10 5.35
CA PHE A 270 -2.92 4.32 4.74
C PHE A 270 -3.77 4.78 3.56
N GLY A 271 -4.01 3.90 2.57
CA GLY A 271 -4.75 4.23 1.35
C GLY A 271 -3.91 4.97 0.31
N LEU A 272 -2.89 4.31 -0.25
CA LEU A 272 -1.91 4.88 -1.19
C LEU A 272 -2.57 5.63 -2.36
N VAL A 273 -3.65 5.07 -2.90
CA VAL A 273 -4.44 5.63 -4.01
C VAL A 273 -4.95 7.06 -3.75
N ALA A 274 -5.26 7.40 -2.49
CA ALA A 274 -5.68 8.75 -2.13
C ALA A 274 -4.54 9.75 -2.37
N PHE A 275 -3.35 9.42 -1.88
CA PHE A 275 -2.18 10.29 -1.97
C PHE A 275 -1.60 10.33 -3.39
N GLU A 276 -1.71 9.23 -4.15
CA GLU A 276 -1.38 9.19 -5.58
C GLU A 276 -2.29 10.14 -6.37
N ALA A 277 -3.61 10.10 -6.12
CA ALA A 277 -4.54 11.04 -6.75
C ALA A 277 -4.26 12.49 -6.36
N MET A 278 -4.01 12.75 -5.08
CA MET A 278 -3.68 14.08 -4.61
C MET A 278 -2.31 14.57 -5.16
N ALA A 279 -1.34 13.68 -5.41
CA ALA A 279 -0.11 14.01 -6.14
C ALA A 279 -0.36 14.38 -7.61
N CYS A 280 -1.44 13.90 -8.22
CA CYS A 280 -1.94 14.40 -9.50
C CYS A 280 -2.73 15.72 -9.41
N GLY A 281 -2.86 16.29 -8.21
CA GLY A 281 -3.72 17.44 -7.93
C GLY A 281 -5.20 17.09 -7.97
N THR A 282 -5.58 15.82 -8.02
CA THR A 282 -6.98 15.37 -8.02
C THR A 282 -7.48 15.30 -6.58
N PRO A 283 -8.46 16.13 -6.18
CA PRO A 283 -9.03 16.11 -4.84
C PRO A 283 -9.64 14.75 -4.49
N VAL A 284 -9.71 14.43 -3.20
CA VAL A 284 -10.20 13.14 -2.71
C VAL A 284 -11.48 13.30 -1.90
N ALA A 285 -12.46 12.45 -2.19
CA ALA A 285 -13.59 12.15 -1.32
C ALA A 285 -13.43 10.73 -0.78
N ALA A 286 -13.40 10.56 0.54
CA ALA A 286 -13.11 9.25 1.14
C ALA A 286 -13.97 8.95 2.37
N PHE A 287 -14.17 7.66 2.67
CA PHE A 287 -14.70 7.28 3.97
C PHE A 287 -13.68 7.55 5.07
N ARG A 288 -14.13 8.17 6.17
CA ARG A 288 -13.30 8.42 7.35
C ARG A 288 -13.09 7.14 8.15
N ARG A 289 -12.17 6.29 7.71
CA ARG A 289 -11.91 4.97 8.27
C ARG A 289 -10.41 4.70 8.36
N GLY A 290 -9.97 4.03 9.44
CA GLY A 290 -8.58 3.66 9.69
C GLY A 290 -7.58 4.82 9.61
N GLY A 291 -6.35 4.48 9.25
CA GLY A 291 -5.28 5.44 9.01
C GLY A 291 -5.53 6.37 7.83
N LEU A 292 -6.29 5.93 6.81
CA LEU A 292 -6.73 6.82 5.73
C LEU A 292 -7.52 8.01 6.29
N GLY A 293 -8.52 7.74 7.14
CA GLY A 293 -9.34 8.78 7.76
C GLY A 293 -8.53 9.70 8.68
N GLU A 294 -7.64 9.12 9.49
CA GLU A 294 -6.70 9.87 10.34
C GLU A 294 -5.88 10.87 9.52
N LEU A 295 -5.20 10.39 8.47
CA LEU A 295 -4.28 11.19 7.67
C LEU A 295 -5.00 12.26 6.84
N LEU A 296 -6.17 11.93 6.29
CA LEU A 296 -6.95 12.88 5.49
C LEU A 296 -7.71 13.92 6.31
N THR A 297 -7.85 13.76 7.63
CA THR A 297 -8.56 14.73 8.49
C THR A 297 -7.92 16.12 8.45
N SER A 298 -6.60 16.20 8.25
CA SER A 298 -5.84 17.45 8.14
C SER A 298 -5.46 17.82 6.70
N ALA A 299 -5.96 17.07 5.73
CA ALA A 299 -5.65 17.22 4.32
C ALA A 299 -6.75 18.03 3.59
N PRO A 300 -6.43 18.65 2.43
CA PRO A 300 -7.42 19.24 1.54
C PRO A 300 -8.22 18.15 0.81
N ALA A 301 -9.06 17.44 1.56
CA ALA A 301 -9.92 16.35 1.12
C ALA A 301 -11.29 16.44 1.81
N ALA A 302 -12.30 15.76 1.28
CA ALA A 302 -13.61 15.65 1.91
C ALA A 302 -13.82 14.25 2.49
N LEU A 303 -14.24 14.19 3.75
CA LEU A 303 -14.44 12.94 4.47
C LEU A 303 -15.93 12.67 4.69
N ALA A 304 -16.36 11.45 4.33
CA ALA A 304 -17.71 10.96 4.49
C ALA A 304 -17.84 9.99 5.67
N VAL A 305 -19.06 9.81 6.16
CA VAL A 305 -19.40 8.76 7.12
C VAL A 305 -19.16 7.39 6.45
N PRO A 306 -18.46 6.45 7.11
CA PRO A 306 -18.19 5.14 6.52
C PRO A 306 -19.45 4.39 6.08
N ASP A 307 -19.39 3.81 4.89
CA ASP A 307 -20.47 3.04 4.23
C ASP A 307 -21.75 3.84 3.89
N ASP A 308 -21.77 5.16 4.12
CA ASP A 308 -22.91 6.03 3.81
C ASP A 308 -22.76 6.65 2.40
N VAL A 309 -23.58 6.19 1.47
CA VAL A 309 -23.59 6.64 0.07
C VAL A 309 -24.00 8.11 -0.08
N GLU A 310 -24.95 8.59 0.72
CA GLU A 310 -25.44 9.97 0.63
C GLU A 310 -24.40 10.94 1.20
N SER A 311 -23.78 10.58 2.34
CA SER A 311 -22.64 11.33 2.89
C SER A 311 -21.47 11.35 1.90
N LEU A 312 -21.19 10.24 1.21
CA LEU A 312 -20.13 10.19 0.19
C LEU A 312 -20.47 11.04 -1.03
N ALA A 313 -21.71 11.05 -1.52
CA ALA A 313 -22.14 11.91 -2.61
C ALA A 313 -21.98 13.40 -2.27
N ALA A 314 -22.31 13.81 -1.04
CA ALA A 314 -22.06 15.17 -0.56
C ALA A 314 -20.55 15.47 -0.50
N ALA A 315 -19.73 14.55 0.00
CA ALA A 315 -18.27 14.69 0.05
C ALA A 315 -17.65 14.81 -1.36
N VAL A 316 -18.19 14.10 -2.36
CA VAL A 316 -17.77 14.22 -3.77
C VAL A 316 -17.92 15.66 -4.26
N HIS A 317 -19.05 16.31 -3.99
CA HIS A 317 -19.26 17.72 -4.38
C HIS A 317 -18.32 18.68 -3.65
N VAL A 318 -18.09 18.47 -2.36
CA VAL A 318 -17.15 19.27 -1.56
C VAL A 318 -15.73 19.13 -2.10
N ALA A 319 -15.25 17.89 -2.27
CA ALA A 319 -13.90 17.62 -2.78
C ALA A 319 -13.70 18.19 -4.19
N ALA A 320 -14.70 18.07 -5.06
CA ALA A 320 -14.65 18.60 -6.42
C ALA A 320 -14.51 20.13 -6.50
N GLY A 321 -14.73 20.86 -5.41
CA GLY A 321 -14.51 22.30 -5.30
C GLY A 321 -13.15 22.70 -4.71
N ILE A 322 -12.32 21.74 -4.29
CA ILE A 322 -11.01 22.01 -3.71
C ILE A 322 -10.01 22.30 -4.83
N ASP A 323 -9.20 23.34 -4.65
CA ASP A 323 -8.23 23.77 -5.64
C ASP A 323 -7.10 22.75 -5.82
N ARG A 324 -6.87 22.34 -7.08
CA ARG A 324 -5.96 21.25 -7.45
C ARG A 324 -4.50 21.51 -7.05
N PRO A 325 -3.93 22.73 -7.23
CA PRO A 325 -2.58 23.04 -6.75
C PRO A 325 -2.45 22.93 -5.23
N VAL A 326 -3.48 23.29 -4.46
CA VAL A 326 -3.47 23.16 -2.98
C VAL A 326 -3.40 21.69 -2.57
N VAL A 327 -4.20 20.84 -3.22
CA VAL A 327 -4.17 19.38 -3.02
C VAL A 327 -2.77 18.83 -3.26
N ARG A 328 -2.17 19.24 -4.39
CA ARG A 328 -0.84 18.81 -4.79
C ARG A 328 0.24 19.24 -3.81
N GLU A 329 0.28 20.54 -3.50
CA GLU A 329 1.29 21.13 -2.61
C GLU A 329 1.29 20.42 -1.25
N TRP A 330 0.09 20.13 -0.72
CA TRP A 330 -0.04 19.41 0.54
C TRP A 330 0.62 18.03 0.48
N VAL A 331 0.39 17.23 -0.57
CA VAL A 331 1.04 15.92 -0.69
C VAL A 331 2.54 16.00 -0.90
N VAL A 332 3.04 16.93 -1.73
CA VAL A 332 4.49 17.13 -1.90
C VAL A 332 5.15 17.39 -0.55
N ARG A 333 4.53 18.24 0.27
CA ARG A 333 5.09 18.70 1.53
C ARG A 333 5.11 17.63 2.62
N HIS A 334 4.08 16.77 2.67
CA HIS A 334 3.88 15.85 3.80
C HIS A 334 4.14 14.38 3.46
N HIS A 335 4.01 13.98 2.20
CA HIS A 335 3.99 12.58 1.78
C HIS A 335 4.86 12.30 0.53
N SER A 336 5.87 13.12 0.24
CA SER A 336 6.80 12.79 -0.85
C SER A 336 7.65 11.55 -0.51
N LEU A 337 7.85 10.68 -1.50
CA LEU A 337 8.69 9.48 -1.35
C LEU A 337 10.11 9.82 -0.87
N THR A 338 10.66 10.94 -1.32
CA THR A 338 11.99 11.41 -0.90
C THR A 338 12.04 11.71 0.60
N GLN A 339 11.04 12.38 1.16
CA GLN A 339 10.99 12.64 2.61
C GLN A 339 10.82 11.34 3.40
N VAL A 340 9.94 10.45 2.95
CA VAL A 340 9.70 9.16 3.61
C VAL A 340 10.95 8.29 3.59
N ALA A 341 11.66 8.21 2.47
CA ALA A 341 12.92 7.46 2.37
C ALA A 341 14.00 8.01 3.31
N ARG A 342 14.08 9.34 3.49
CA ARG A 342 14.99 9.95 4.47
C ARG A 342 14.66 9.56 5.91
N ARG A 343 13.37 9.54 6.27
CA ARG A 343 12.93 9.09 7.61
C ARG A 343 13.29 7.62 7.86
N TYR A 344 13.14 6.76 6.84
CA TYR A 344 13.64 5.39 6.92
C TYR A 344 15.16 5.33 7.06
N ALA A 345 15.92 6.14 6.30
CA ALA A 345 17.39 6.21 6.40
C ALA A 345 17.89 6.66 7.78
N GLU A 346 17.22 7.62 8.40
CA GLU A 346 17.46 8.04 9.79
C GLU A 346 17.23 6.87 10.76
N LEU A 347 16.09 6.18 10.64
CA LEU A 347 15.77 5.03 11.49
C LEU A 347 16.73 3.86 11.29
N TYR A 348 17.18 3.63 10.05
CA TYR A 348 18.22 2.64 9.76
C TYR A 348 19.55 2.97 10.46
N SER A 349 19.84 4.25 10.68
CA SER A 349 21.05 4.66 11.40
C SER A 349 20.96 4.36 12.90
N GLU A 350 19.75 4.31 13.47
CA GLU A 350 19.51 3.99 14.89
C GLU A 350 19.48 2.49 15.24
N VAL A 351 19.45 1.61 14.23
CA VAL A 351 19.57 0.17 14.45
C VAL A 351 21.04 -0.13 14.72
N PRO A 352 21.40 -0.66 15.91
CA PRO A 352 22.79 -0.99 16.22
C PRO A 352 23.33 -2.01 15.21
N THR A 353 24.52 -1.74 14.68
CA THR A 353 25.28 -2.75 13.93
C THR A 353 25.81 -3.81 14.88
N ARG A 354 25.91 -5.04 14.40
CA ARG A 354 26.58 -6.12 15.12
C ARG A 354 28.09 -5.93 15.15
#